data_AF-F8AF71-F1
#
_entry.id   AF-F8AF71-F1
#
_cell.length_a   1.000
_cell.length_b   1.000
_cell.length_c   1.000
_cell.angle_alpha   90.00
_cell.angle_beta   90.00
_cell.angle_gamma   90.00
#
_symmetry.space_group_name_H-M   'P 1'
#
loop_
_entity.id
_entity.type
_entity.pdbx_description
1 polymer ?
#
loop_
_entity_poly.entity_id
_entity_poly.type
_entity_poly.pdbx_seq_one_letter_code
_entity_poly.pdbx_strand_id
1 'polypeptide(L)'
;MLEVFNPLPPHVIITSVAIILTIVLSLESRETLYLLIMSFLVLLIATNEGQAEKLLPLLVLMPSIFFLAPKFSRELGFLILGLLLAVPAVRELLTPQKALALSSLSLAISVLLSHGPSGRVTGALWTTLGVVLTLITSLFTPVAPLLPLSYLLTFPRNKRSYAYVILTMGGLAILFRAGPITLPRPELEVPSWLITGTVLQMAVIGYSFVEGWRSLIRKKQTTFLIILATLTLPFIRGNEPEFVLIFSAAAVRALVSFVIPHEET
;
A
#
# COMPACT_ATOMS: atom_id res chain seq x y z
N MET A 1 -23.90 -27.90 -22.78
CA MET A 1 -22.45 -27.75 -22.58
C MET A 1 -22.17 -26.28 -22.37
N LEU A 2 -22.04 -25.85 -21.11
CA LEU A 2 -21.50 -24.52 -20.80
C LEU A 2 -19.98 -24.70 -20.82
N GLU A 3 -19.31 -24.16 -21.84
CA GLU A 3 -17.86 -24.00 -21.79
C GLU A 3 -17.54 -23.24 -20.52
N VAL A 4 -16.88 -23.94 -19.60
CA VAL A 4 -16.38 -23.37 -18.36
C VAL A 4 -15.40 -22.29 -18.80
N PHE A 5 -15.81 -21.03 -18.68
CA PHE A 5 -14.92 -19.88 -18.76
C PHE A 5 -13.71 -20.20 -17.91
N ASN A 6 -12.56 -20.46 -18.53
CA ASN A 6 -11.31 -20.58 -17.79
C ASN A 6 -11.07 -19.21 -17.16
N PRO A 7 -11.18 -19.06 -15.82
CA PRO A 7 -10.94 -17.77 -15.21
C PRO A 7 -9.50 -17.36 -15.52
N LEU A 8 -9.33 -16.13 -16.00
CA LEU A 8 -7.99 -15.58 -16.20
C LEU A 8 -7.18 -15.77 -14.92
N PRO A 9 -5.90 -16.18 -15.03
CA PRO A 9 -5.12 -16.43 -13.84
C PRO A 9 -4.95 -15.12 -13.06
N PRO A 10 -4.99 -15.17 -11.72
CA PRO A 10 -5.11 -13.98 -10.87
C PRO A 10 -3.99 -12.97 -11.11
N HIS A 11 -2.77 -13.43 -11.37
CA HIS A 11 -1.63 -12.54 -11.66
C HIS A 11 -1.85 -11.65 -12.90
N VAL A 12 -2.56 -12.12 -13.93
CA VAL A 12 -2.86 -11.33 -15.15
C VAL A 12 -3.82 -10.20 -14.81
N ILE A 13 -4.95 -10.53 -14.14
CA ILE A 13 -5.96 -9.54 -13.75
C ILE A 13 -5.31 -8.45 -12.89
N ILE A 14 -4.49 -8.84 -11.92
CA ILE A 14 -3.85 -7.88 -11.01
C ILE A 14 -2.81 -7.03 -11.70
N THR A 15 -2.00 -7.60 -12.59
CA THR A 15 -1.02 -6.82 -13.35
C THR A 15 -1.75 -5.77 -14.20
N SER A 16 -2.84 -6.14 -14.86
CA SER A 16 -3.67 -5.20 -15.62
C SER A 16 -4.28 -4.12 -14.74
N VAL A 17 -4.87 -4.48 -13.59
CA VAL A 17 -5.48 -3.51 -12.65
C VAL A 17 -4.43 -2.59 -12.05
N ALA A 18 -3.28 -3.12 -11.63
CA ALA A 18 -2.18 -2.34 -11.08
C ALA A 18 -1.62 -1.36 -12.11
N ILE A 19 -1.42 -1.79 -13.36
CA ILE A 19 -0.98 -0.91 -14.44
C ILE A 19 -2.01 0.19 -14.69
N ILE A 20 -3.29 -0.15 -14.84
CA ILE A 20 -4.36 0.83 -15.07
C ILE A 20 -4.43 1.84 -13.93
N LEU A 21 -4.42 1.37 -12.68
CA LEU A 21 -4.43 2.25 -11.50
C LEU A 21 -3.20 3.13 -11.43
N THR A 22 -2.02 2.58 -11.73
CA THR A 22 -0.78 3.36 -11.73
C THR A 22 -0.84 4.43 -12.81
N ILE A 23 -1.35 4.13 -14.02
CA ILE A 23 -1.57 5.13 -15.08
C ILE A 23 -2.54 6.21 -14.60
N VAL A 24 -3.73 5.82 -14.13
CA VAL A 24 -4.78 6.76 -13.69
C VAL A 24 -4.28 7.67 -12.58
N LEU A 25 -3.60 7.12 -11.57
CA LEU A 25 -3.07 7.91 -10.46
C LEU A 25 -1.87 8.77 -10.90
N SER A 26 -1.09 8.33 -11.88
CA SER A 26 0.06 9.10 -12.39
C SER A 26 -0.37 10.35 -13.13
N LEU A 27 -1.60 10.40 -13.65
CA LEU A 27 -2.15 11.62 -14.24
C LEU A 27 -2.32 12.75 -13.21
N GLU A 28 -2.31 12.45 -11.90
CA GLU A 28 -2.37 13.47 -10.85
C GLU A 28 -1.01 14.12 -10.51
N SER A 29 0.13 13.55 -10.94
CA SER A 29 1.48 14.04 -10.59
C SER A 29 2.46 13.85 -11.74
N ARG A 30 3.11 14.94 -12.16
CA ARG A 30 4.10 14.92 -13.25
C ARG A 30 5.29 14.01 -12.91
N GLU A 31 5.74 14.05 -11.66
CA GLU A 31 6.87 13.26 -11.16
C GLU A 31 6.56 11.77 -11.26
N THR A 32 5.35 11.37 -10.85
CA THR A 32 4.93 9.97 -10.91
C THR A 32 4.70 9.51 -12.35
N LEU A 33 4.21 10.41 -13.21
CA LEU A 33 4.12 10.17 -14.65
C LEU A 33 5.49 9.96 -15.29
N TYR A 34 6.51 10.75 -14.94
CA TYR A 34 7.87 10.54 -15.45
C TYR A 34 8.45 9.20 -15.00
N LEU A 35 8.24 8.79 -13.75
CA LEU A 35 8.68 7.48 -13.26
C LEU A 35 7.96 6.33 -13.96
N LEU A 36 6.65 6.48 -14.22
CA LEU A 36 5.89 5.53 -15.00
C LEU A 36 6.44 5.42 -16.43
N ILE A 37 6.67 6.56 -17.10
CA ILE A 37 7.25 6.59 -18.46
C ILE A 37 8.63 5.94 -18.47
N MET A 38 9.51 6.29 -17.53
CA MET A 38 10.84 5.69 -17.40
C MET A 38 10.73 4.18 -17.16
N SER A 39 9.76 3.75 -16.36
CA SER A 39 9.53 2.32 -16.10
C SER A 39 9.09 1.58 -17.36
N PHE A 40 8.22 2.17 -18.17
CA PHE A 40 7.82 1.64 -19.48
C PHE A 40 8.98 1.64 -20.49
N LEU A 41 9.82 2.68 -20.49
CA LEU A 41 11.00 2.73 -21.36
C LEU A 41 12.00 1.63 -21.01
N VAL A 42 12.26 1.40 -19.72
CA VAL A 42 13.12 0.29 -19.26
C VAL A 42 12.52 -1.06 -19.66
N LEU A 43 11.20 -1.22 -19.57
CA LEU A 43 10.52 -2.44 -20.04
C LEU A 43 10.67 -2.64 -21.55
N LEU A 44 10.52 -1.58 -22.36
CA LEU A 44 10.70 -1.62 -23.81
C LEU A 44 12.14 -1.95 -24.22
N ILE A 45 13.12 -1.48 -23.44
CA ILE A 45 14.55 -1.75 -23.67
C ILE A 45 14.95 -3.17 -23.22
N ALA A 46 14.25 -3.73 -22.24
CA ALA A 46 14.43 -5.11 -21.79
C ALA A 46 13.86 -6.10 -22.82
N THR A 47 14.53 -6.23 -23.98
CA THR A 47 14.11 -7.01 -25.14
C THR A 47 14.25 -8.53 -24.99
N ASN A 48 14.88 -9.01 -23.91
CA ASN A 48 14.94 -10.44 -23.62
C ASN A 48 13.64 -10.88 -22.93
N GLU A 49 12.91 -11.81 -23.57
CA GLU A 49 11.61 -12.34 -23.10
C GLU A 49 11.63 -12.78 -21.62
N GLY A 50 12.75 -13.30 -21.11
CA GLY A 50 12.89 -13.70 -19.70
C GLY A 50 13.33 -12.62 -18.70
N GLN A 51 13.80 -11.45 -19.17
CA GLN A 51 14.16 -10.32 -18.28
C GLN A 51 12.96 -9.40 -18.04
N ALA A 52 12.12 -9.20 -19.05
CA ALA A 52 10.92 -8.37 -18.94
C ALA A 52 9.98 -8.89 -17.83
N GLU A 53 9.73 -10.20 -17.76
CA GLU A 53 8.88 -10.81 -16.72
C GLU A 53 9.41 -10.61 -15.30
N LYS A 54 10.74 -10.61 -15.13
CA LYS A 54 11.40 -10.41 -13.82
C LYS A 54 11.40 -8.95 -13.40
N LEU A 55 11.54 -8.03 -14.35
CA LEU A 55 11.62 -6.59 -14.09
C LEU A 55 10.25 -5.94 -13.94
N LEU A 56 9.23 -6.45 -14.63
CA LEU A 56 7.91 -5.82 -14.69
C LEU A 56 7.29 -5.59 -13.31
N PRO A 57 7.31 -6.53 -12.34
CA PRO A 57 6.79 -6.25 -11.00
C PRO A 57 7.58 -5.21 -10.21
N LEU A 58 8.90 -5.15 -10.41
CA LEU A 58 9.75 -4.14 -9.79
C LEU A 58 9.48 -2.75 -10.37
N LEU A 59 9.21 -2.70 -11.66
CA LEU A 59 8.87 -1.49 -12.43
C LEU A 59 7.48 -0.95 -12.08
N VAL A 60 6.51 -1.81 -11.72
CA VAL A 60 5.19 -1.39 -11.24
C VAL A 60 5.23 -1.00 -9.75
N LEU A 61 6.12 -1.61 -8.97
CA LEU A 61 6.32 -1.28 -7.55
C LEU A 61 6.78 0.17 -7.36
N MET A 62 7.77 0.64 -8.13
CA MET A 62 8.32 2.00 -8.00
C MET A 62 7.24 3.11 -8.04
N PRO A 63 6.47 3.29 -9.13
CA PRO A 63 5.48 4.35 -9.20
C PRO A 63 4.37 4.18 -8.14
N SER A 64 4.04 2.94 -7.77
CA SER A 64 3.05 2.70 -6.72
C SER A 64 3.48 3.20 -5.34
N ILE A 65 4.78 3.11 -4.99
CA ILE A 65 5.32 3.59 -3.71
C ILE A 65 5.27 5.12 -3.62
N PHE A 66 5.45 5.82 -4.74
CA PHE A 66 5.39 7.28 -4.76
C PHE A 66 3.99 7.80 -4.41
N PHE A 67 2.94 7.00 -4.65
CA PHE A 67 1.59 7.34 -4.20
C PHE A 67 1.41 7.30 -2.68
N LEU A 68 2.30 6.62 -1.94
CA LEU A 68 2.32 6.65 -0.48
C LEU A 68 2.93 7.93 0.08
N ALA A 69 3.77 8.65 -0.66
CA ALA A 69 4.26 9.95 -0.22
C ALA A 69 3.11 10.99 -0.16
N PRO A 70 3.24 12.09 0.58
CA PRO A 70 2.29 13.21 0.50
C PRO A 70 2.16 13.76 -0.93
N LYS A 71 0.97 14.26 -1.31
CA LYS A 71 0.72 14.74 -2.69
C LYS A 71 1.64 15.89 -3.10
N PHE A 72 1.95 16.82 -2.20
CA PHE A 72 2.80 17.99 -2.48
C PHE A 72 4.30 17.65 -2.52
N SER A 73 4.70 16.44 -2.12
CA SER A 73 6.11 16.03 -2.08
C SER A 73 6.23 14.56 -2.48
N ARG A 74 5.77 14.26 -3.71
CA ARG A 74 5.81 12.91 -4.27
C ARG A 74 7.22 12.35 -4.37
N GLU A 75 8.22 13.21 -4.52
CA GLU A 75 9.64 12.87 -4.55
C GLU A 75 10.11 12.14 -3.29
N LEU A 76 9.45 12.34 -2.14
CA LEU A 76 9.75 11.57 -0.93
C LEU A 76 9.41 10.08 -1.05
N GLY A 77 8.75 9.66 -2.15
CA GLY A 77 8.67 8.27 -2.56
C GLY A 77 10.05 7.61 -2.71
N PHE A 78 11.09 8.36 -3.10
CA PHE A 78 12.47 7.86 -3.11
C PHE A 78 12.95 7.49 -1.70
N LEU A 79 12.58 8.28 -0.69
CA LEU A 79 12.94 7.97 0.69
C LEU A 79 12.17 6.75 1.21
N ILE A 80 10.89 6.61 0.89
CA ILE A 80 10.10 5.41 1.24
C ILE A 80 10.73 4.15 0.60
N LEU A 81 11.06 4.22 -0.69
CA LEU A 81 11.70 3.12 -1.41
C LEU A 81 13.10 2.82 -0.85
N GLY A 82 13.90 3.85 -0.56
CA GLY A 82 15.22 3.72 0.02
C GLY A 82 15.19 3.05 1.39
N LEU A 83 14.26 3.46 2.26
CA LEU A 83 14.02 2.86 3.57
C LEU A 83 13.55 1.40 3.47
N LEU A 84 12.72 1.07 2.48
CA LEU A 84 12.29 -0.30 2.20
C LEU A 84 13.47 -1.19 1.79
N LEU A 85 14.29 -0.73 0.84
CA LEU A 85 15.42 -1.48 0.28
C LEU A 85 16.67 -1.45 1.18
N ALA A 86 16.75 -0.54 2.15
CA ALA A 86 17.82 -0.52 3.15
C ALA A 86 17.81 -1.78 4.03
N VAL A 87 16.66 -2.43 4.16
CA VAL A 87 16.50 -3.65 4.97
C VAL A 87 16.95 -4.88 4.16
N PRO A 88 18.03 -5.60 4.56
CA PRO A 88 18.55 -6.72 3.79
C PRO A 88 17.53 -7.84 3.52
N ALA A 89 16.79 -8.24 4.56
CA ALA A 89 15.78 -9.29 4.46
C ALA A 89 14.65 -8.94 3.48
N VAL A 90 14.29 -7.65 3.36
CA VAL A 90 13.29 -7.24 2.37
C VAL A 90 13.80 -7.47 0.95
N ARG A 91 15.07 -7.16 0.67
CA ARG A 91 15.68 -7.39 -0.65
C ARG A 91 15.72 -8.87 -1.01
N GLU A 92 16.02 -9.72 -0.03
CA GLU A 92 16.04 -11.18 -0.22
C GLU A 92 14.65 -11.76 -0.49
N LEU A 93 13.62 -11.20 0.14
CA LEU A 93 12.23 -11.60 -0.02
C LEU A 93 11.52 -10.93 -1.23
N LEU A 94 12.20 -10.02 -1.93
CA LEU A 94 11.62 -9.24 -3.03
C LEU A 94 11.58 -10.04 -4.35
N THR A 95 10.74 -11.08 -4.37
CA THR A 95 10.41 -11.81 -5.60
C THR A 95 9.47 -11.00 -6.49
N PRO A 96 9.34 -11.33 -7.79
CA PRO A 96 8.38 -10.66 -8.69
C PRO A 96 6.94 -10.71 -8.15
N GLN A 97 6.53 -11.84 -7.55
CA GLN A 97 5.22 -11.97 -6.93
C GLN A 97 5.07 -11.06 -5.69
N LYS A 98 6.11 -10.96 -4.85
CA LYS A 98 6.10 -10.07 -3.68
C LYS A 98 6.09 -8.60 -4.10
N ALA A 99 6.79 -8.23 -5.16
CA ALA A 99 6.75 -6.87 -5.71
C ALA A 99 5.34 -6.49 -6.22
N LEU A 100 4.63 -7.40 -6.90
CA LEU A 100 3.21 -7.20 -7.25
C LEU A 100 2.33 -7.06 -6.01
N ALA A 101 2.54 -7.90 -4.99
CA ALA A 101 1.80 -7.83 -3.73
C ALA A 101 1.99 -6.46 -3.06
N LEU A 102 3.25 -6.00 -2.92
CA LEU A 102 3.59 -4.70 -2.36
C LEU A 102 3.03 -3.55 -3.20
N SER A 103 3.05 -3.66 -4.52
CA SER A 103 2.47 -2.65 -5.40
C SER A 103 0.96 -2.55 -5.22
N SER A 104 0.26 -3.69 -5.22
CA SER A 104 -1.19 -3.73 -4.99
C SER A 104 -1.56 -3.17 -3.61
N LEU A 105 -0.76 -3.46 -2.58
CA LEU A 105 -0.93 -2.93 -1.23
C LEU A 105 -0.70 -1.41 -1.21
N SER A 106 0.36 -0.94 -1.87
CA SER A 106 0.69 0.47 -2.00
C SER A 106 -0.44 1.25 -2.68
N LEU A 107 -1.00 0.72 -3.76
CA LEU A 107 -2.14 1.31 -4.46
C LEU A 107 -3.41 1.30 -3.60
N ALA A 108 -3.71 0.18 -2.92
CA ALA A 108 -4.85 0.09 -2.00
C ALA A 108 -4.78 1.16 -0.91
N ILE A 109 -3.63 1.25 -0.26
CA ILE A 109 -3.37 2.27 0.76
C ILE A 109 -3.48 3.68 0.17
N SER A 110 -2.93 3.92 -1.02
CA SER A 110 -2.98 5.23 -1.69
C SER A 110 -4.41 5.69 -2.02
N VAL A 111 -5.27 4.78 -2.48
CA VAL A 111 -6.69 5.04 -2.74
C VAL A 111 -7.44 5.34 -1.42
N LEU A 112 -7.14 4.61 -0.34
CA LEU A 112 -7.76 4.85 0.96
C LEU A 112 -7.31 6.15 1.62
N LEU A 113 -6.08 6.58 1.34
CA LEU A 113 -5.51 7.82 1.87
C LEU A 113 -5.99 9.06 1.10
N SER A 114 -6.32 8.92 -0.18
CA SER A 114 -6.72 10.06 -1.01
C SER A 114 -8.13 10.54 -0.66
N HIS A 115 -8.33 11.86 -0.77
CA HIS A 115 -9.64 12.46 -0.58
C HIS A 115 -10.57 12.00 -1.69
N GLY A 116 -11.53 11.15 -1.34
CA GLY A 116 -12.55 10.71 -2.28
C GLY A 116 -13.43 11.87 -2.76
N PRO A 117 -13.96 11.79 -4.00
CA PRO A 117 -14.78 12.85 -4.57
C PRO A 117 -16.06 13.13 -3.76
N SER A 118 -16.49 14.39 -3.73
CA SER A 118 -17.64 14.85 -2.92
C SER A 118 -19.00 14.40 -3.48
N GLY A 119 -19.12 14.21 -4.78
CA GLY A 119 -20.36 13.79 -5.46
C GLY A 119 -20.91 12.46 -4.94
N ARG A 120 -22.24 12.26 -4.98
CA ARG A 120 -22.88 11.02 -4.52
C ARG A 120 -22.45 9.80 -5.35
N VAL A 121 -22.56 9.92 -6.68
CA VAL A 121 -22.21 8.85 -7.62
C VAL A 121 -20.71 8.59 -7.64
N THR A 122 -19.92 9.64 -7.79
CA THR A 122 -18.45 9.54 -7.81
C THR A 122 -17.90 9.04 -6.47
N GLY A 123 -18.48 9.47 -5.35
CA GLY A 123 -18.12 8.97 -4.02
C GLY A 123 -18.50 7.50 -3.80
N ALA A 124 -19.61 7.04 -4.37
CA ALA A 124 -19.98 5.62 -4.36
C ALA A 124 -18.99 4.79 -5.20
N LEU A 125 -18.67 5.23 -6.41
CA LEU A 125 -17.65 4.60 -7.27
C LEU A 125 -16.28 4.53 -6.57
N TRP A 126 -15.89 5.60 -5.88
CA TRP A 126 -14.65 5.63 -5.11
C TRP A 126 -14.64 4.62 -3.95
N THR A 127 -15.78 4.51 -3.25
CA THR A 127 -15.95 3.52 -2.18
C THR A 127 -15.86 2.11 -2.74
N THR A 128 -16.56 1.84 -3.84
CA THR A 128 -16.50 0.54 -4.54
C THR A 128 -15.09 0.21 -5.01
N LEU A 129 -14.35 1.19 -5.55
CA LEU A 129 -12.96 1.01 -5.95
C LEU A 129 -12.10 0.61 -4.77
N GLY A 130 -12.23 1.30 -3.63
CA GLY A 130 -11.53 0.96 -2.39
C GLY A 130 -11.85 -0.46 -1.91
N VAL A 131 -13.12 -0.87 -1.96
CA VAL A 131 -13.56 -2.24 -1.60
C VAL A 131 -12.91 -3.26 -2.53
N VAL A 132 -13.08 -3.11 -3.85
CA VAL A 132 -12.56 -4.05 -4.85
C VAL A 132 -11.05 -4.18 -4.72
N LEU A 133 -10.34 -3.05 -4.59
CA LEU A 133 -8.90 -3.04 -4.46
C LEU A 133 -8.45 -3.72 -3.18
N THR A 134 -9.11 -3.46 -2.04
CA THR A 134 -8.80 -4.14 -0.77
C THR A 134 -9.00 -5.66 -0.87
N LEU A 135 -10.09 -6.11 -1.50
CA LEU A 135 -10.39 -7.52 -1.70
C LEU A 135 -9.35 -8.19 -2.62
N ILE A 136 -9.00 -7.53 -3.73
CA ILE A 136 -7.96 -7.99 -4.65
C ILE A 136 -6.62 -8.10 -3.92
N THR A 137 -6.19 -7.06 -3.20
CA THR A 137 -4.94 -7.06 -2.45
C THR A 137 -4.91 -8.18 -1.39
N SER A 138 -6.05 -8.53 -0.80
CA SER A 138 -6.16 -9.62 0.18
C SER A 138 -5.88 -11.01 -0.40
N LEU A 139 -5.90 -11.17 -1.73
CA LEU A 139 -5.46 -12.39 -2.40
C LEU A 139 -3.92 -12.52 -2.43
N PHE A 140 -3.18 -11.43 -2.23
CA PHE A 140 -1.72 -11.38 -2.38
C PHE A 140 -0.98 -11.21 -1.07
N THR A 141 -1.60 -10.50 -0.12
CA THR A 141 -0.98 -10.26 1.17
C THR A 141 -1.98 -10.51 2.30
N PRO A 142 -1.61 -11.32 3.30
CA PRO A 142 -2.46 -11.58 4.45
C PRO A 142 -2.57 -10.36 5.39
N VAL A 143 -1.85 -9.27 5.11
CA VAL A 143 -1.95 -8.00 5.83
C VAL A 143 -3.15 -7.15 5.38
N ALA A 144 -3.60 -7.28 4.12
CA ALA A 144 -4.66 -6.43 3.57
C ALA A 144 -6.02 -6.50 4.30
N PRO A 145 -6.43 -7.63 4.91
CA PRO A 145 -7.60 -7.68 5.79
C PRO A 145 -7.58 -6.69 6.97
N LEU A 146 -6.42 -6.14 7.33
CA LEU A 146 -6.27 -5.13 8.38
C LEU A 146 -6.57 -3.70 7.90
N LEU A 147 -6.64 -3.45 6.59
CA LEU A 147 -6.99 -2.15 5.99
C LEU A 147 -8.36 -1.63 6.47
N PRO A 148 -9.48 -2.39 6.39
CA PRO A 148 -10.77 -1.89 6.86
C PRO A 148 -10.78 -1.55 8.35
N LEU A 149 -10.08 -2.33 9.18
CA LEU A 149 -9.96 -2.06 10.62
C LEU A 149 -9.18 -0.77 10.88
N SER A 150 -8.02 -0.61 10.24
CA SER A 150 -7.20 0.61 10.33
C SER A 150 -7.98 1.83 9.87
N TYR A 151 -8.78 1.68 8.81
CA TYR A 151 -9.59 2.75 8.24
C TYR A 151 -10.68 3.20 9.22
N LEU A 152 -11.38 2.23 9.84
CA LEU A 152 -12.43 2.49 10.84
C LEU A 152 -11.88 3.19 12.10
N LEU A 153 -10.67 2.81 12.54
CA LEU A 153 -10.04 3.38 13.73
C LEU A 153 -9.52 4.80 13.51
N THR A 154 -9.26 5.19 12.26
CA THR A 154 -8.60 6.45 11.94
C THR A 154 -9.54 7.52 11.37
N PHE A 155 -10.37 7.14 10.41
CA PHE A 155 -11.19 8.09 9.65
C PHE A 155 -12.54 8.34 10.35
N PRO A 156 -13.16 9.51 10.14
CA PRO A 156 -14.41 9.84 10.81
C PRO A 156 -15.52 8.87 10.37
N ARG A 157 -16.36 8.47 11.34
CA ARG A 157 -17.45 7.51 11.15
C ARG A 157 -18.60 8.11 10.36
N ASN A 158 -18.47 8.16 9.04
CA ASN A 158 -19.52 8.59 8.12
C ASN A 158 -20.14 7.39 7.38
N LYS A 159 -21.25 7.61 6.66
CA LYS A 159 -21.97 6.57 5.92
C LYS A 159 -21.07 5.83 4.90
N ARG A 160 -20.13 6.54 4.26
CA ARG A 160 -19.21 5.96 3.26
C ARG A 160 -18.15 5.09 3.94
N SER A 161 -17.62 5.52 5.08
CA SER A 161 -16.68 4.74 5.87
C SER A 161 -17.30 3.44 6.37
N TYR A 162 -18.54 3.49 6.87
CA TYR A 162 -19.27 2.27 7.23
C TYR A 162 -19.55 1.39 6.00
N ALA A 163 -19.96 1.97 4.87
CA ALA A 163 -20.18 1.20 3.64
C ALA A 163 -18.90 0.48 3.18
N TYR A 164 -17.76 1.18 3.14
CA TYR A 164 -16.46 0.57 2.85
C TYR A 164 -16.16 -0.59 3.79
N VAL A 165 -16.25 -0.39 5.10
CA VAL A 165 -15.92 -1.43 6.09
C VAL A 165 -16.86 -2.63 5.97
N ILE A 166 -18.18 -2.41 5.89
CA ILE A 166 -19.18 -3.49 5.84
C ILE A 166 -19.00 -4.30 4.56
N LEU A 167 -18.87 -3.64 3.40
CA LEU A 167 -18.71 -4.32 2.12
C LEU A 167 -17.38 -5.08 2.04
N THR A 168 -16.28 -4.46 2.49
CA THR A 168 -14.98 -5.12 2.54
C THR A 168 -14.99 -6.31 3.48
N MET A 169 -15.50 -6.16 4.71
CA MET A 169 -15.58 -7.28 5.67
C MET A 169 -16.49 -8.41 5.17
N GLY A 170 -17.61 -8.09 4.51
CA GLY A 170 -18.47 -9.07 3.87
C GLY A 170 -17.76 -9.82 2.75
N GLY A 171 -17.06 -9.10 1.86
CA GLY A 171 -16.25 -9.70 0.80
C GLY A 171 -15.11 -10.57 1.35
N LEU A 172 -14.42 -10.11 2.39
CA LEU A 172 -13.37 -10.89 3.07
C LEU A 172 -13.94 -12.17 3.70
N ALA A 173 -15.11 -12.13 4.31
CA ALA A 173 -15.75 -13.32 4.86
C ALA A 173 -16.08 -14.35 3.77
N ILE A 174 -16.54 -13.89 2.60
CA ILE A 174 -16.80 -14.75 1.43
C ILE A 174 -15.48 -15.37 0.93
N LEU A 175 -14.46 -14.55 0.71
CA LEU A 175 -13.15 -15.01 0.26
C LEU A 175 -12.50 -15.96 1.26
N PHE A 176 -12.65 -15.73 2.56
CA PHE A 176 -12.09 -16.62 3.59
C PHE A 176 -12.78 -17.98 3.56
N ARG A 177 -14.12 -18.01 3.43
CA ARG A 177 -14.87 -19.27 3.34
C ARG A 177 -14.59 -20.05 2.06
N ALA A 178 -14.34 -19.35 0.95
CA ALA A 178 -14.03 -19.99 -0.33
C ALA A 178 -12.60 -20.59 -0.36
N GLY A 179 -11.72 -20.24 0.60
CA GLY A 179 -10.33 -20.68 0.65
C GLY A 179 -9.26 -19.88 -0.09
N PRO A 180 -9.53 -18.87 -0.96
CA PRO A 180 -8.45 -18.13 -1.64
C PRO A 180 -7.68 -17.16 -0.75
N ILE A 181 -8.15 -16.83 0.46
CA ILE A 181 -7.40 -16.00 1.40
C ILE A 181 -7.14 -16.74 2.70
N THR A 182 -5.97 -16.50 3.28
CA THR A 182 -5.62 -16.94 4.62
C THR A 182 -5.51 -15.73 5.54
N LEU A 183 -6.04 -15.85 6.74
CA LEU A 183 -5.84 -14.83 7.77
C LEU A 183 -4.39 -14.92 8.27
N PRO A 184 -3.77 -13.77 8.60
CA PRO A 184 -2.43 -13.78 9.14
C PRO A 184 -2.45 -14.49 10.48
N ARG A 185 -1.46 -15.36 10.71
CA ARG A 185 -1.33 -16.09 11.98
C ARG A 185 -0.52 -15.25 12.95
N PRO A 186 -1.01 -15.00 14.17
CA PRO A 186 -0.27 -14.20 15.12
C PRO A 186 0.98 -14.95 15.55
N GLU A 187 2.14 -14.34 15.34
CA GLU A 187 3.44 -14.83 15.78
C GLU A 187 4.10 -13.72 16.61
N LEU A 188 4.28 -13.99 17.91
CA LEU A 188 4.77 -13.01 18.88
C LEU A 188 6.28 -12.76 18.78
N GLU A 189 6.99 -13.59 18.01
CA GLU A 189 8.43 -13.47 17.82
C GLU A 189 8.74 -12.40 16.77
N VAL A 190 9.19 -11.23 17.23
CA VAL A 190 9.72 -10.20 16.36
C VAL A 190 11.15 -10.59 15.95
N PRO A 191 11.45 -10.74 14.65
CA PRO A 191 12.79 -11.07 14.21
C PRO A 191 13.80 -10.01 14.66
N SER A 192 14.92 -10.41 15.26
CA SER A 192 15.94 -9.48 15.78
C SER A 192 16.46 -8.51 14.72
N TRP A 193 16.59 -8.98 13.47
CA TRP A 193 17.02 -8.17 12.33
C TRP A 193 16.04 -7.05 11.99
N LEU A 194 14.75 -7.19 12.32
CA LEU A 194 13.74 -6.18 12.04
C LEU A 194 14.02 -4.92 12.85
N ILE A 195 14.39 -5.07 14.12
CA ILE A 195 14.72 -3.95 15.01
C ILE A 195 15.90 -3.16 14.43
N THR A 196 16.95 -3.86 14.01
CA THR A 196 18.13 -3.22 13.39
C THR A 196 17.83 -2.64 12.01
N GLY A 197 17.00 -3.31 11.21
CA GLY A 197 16.65 -2.88 9.85
C GLY A 197 15.68 -1.71 9.83
N THR A 198 14.84 -1.57 10.86
CA THR A 198 13.81 -0.52 10.95
C THR A 198 14.16 0.58 11.95
N VAL A 199 15.41 0.61 12.45
CA VAL A 199 15.86 1.56 13.48
C VAL A 199 15.67 3.01 13.06
N LEU A 200 15.91 3.30 11.78
CA LEU A 200 15.77 4.66 11.25
C LEU A 200 14.30 5.08 11.21
N GLN A 201 13.41 4.21 10.75
CA GLN A 201 11.97 4.44 10.76
C GLN A 201 11.45 4.61 12.19
N MET A 202 11.89 3.77 13.13
CA MET A 202 11.56 3.91 14.56
C MET A 202 12.04 5.24 15.13
N ALA A 203 13.27 5.65 14.83
CA ALA A 203 13.83 6.91 15.30
C ALA A 203 13.05 8.12 14.75
N VAL A 204 12.71 8.12 13.44
CA VAL A 204 11.94 9.20 12.82
C VAL A 204 10.54 9.30 13.40
N ILE A 205 9.84 8.17 13.55
CA ILE A 205 8.50 8.15 14.15
C ILE A 205 8.56 8.57 15.62
N GLY A 206 9.50 8.03 16.38
CA GLY A 206 9.71 8.35 17.80
C GLY A 206 10.02 9.84 18.01
N TYR A 207 10.93 10.39 17.22
CA TYR A 207 11.24 11.82 17.23
C TYR A 207 10.00 12.66 16.92
N SER A 208 9.22 12.27 15.89
CA SER A 208 8.00 12.96 15.51
C SER A 208 6.91 12.92 16.60
N PHE A 209 6.86 11.85 17.39
CA PHE A 209 5.99 11.76 18.57
C PHE A 209 6.45 12.69 19.69
N VAL A 210 7.75 12.73 20.00
CA VAL A 210 8.30 13.60 21.07
C VAL A 210 8.06 15.07 20.75
N GLU A 211 8.34 15.48 19.51
CA GLU A 211 8.30 16.89 19.11
C GLU A 211 6.88 17.39 18.83
N GLY A 212 5.98 16.52 18.32
CA GLY A 212 4.76 16.98 17.67
C GLY A 212 3.56 16.04 17.71
N TRP A 213 3.37 15.23 18.77
CA TRP A 213 2.31 14.21 18.82
C TRP A 213 0.90 14.73 18.45
N ARG A 214 0.54 15.95 18.88
CA ARG A 214 -0.77 16.55 18.55
C ARG A 214 -0.92 16.85 17.07
N SER A 215 0.14 17.30 16.39
CA SER A 215 0.14 17.53 14.95
C SER A 215 -0.02 16.20 14.20
N LEU A 216 0.74 15.19 14.61
CA LEU A 216 0.73 13.86 14.02
C LEU A 216 -0.68 13.22 14.05
N ILE A 217 -1.35 13.25 15.21
CA ILE A 217 -2.68 12.65 15.37
C ILE A 217 -3.76 13.39 14.57
N ARG A 218 -3.60 14.70 14.37
CA ARG A 218 -4.52 15.46 13.52
C ARG A 218 -4.41 15.06 12.05
N LYS A 219 -3.24 14.61 11.61
CA LYS A 219 -3.00 14.10 10.25
C LYS A 219 -3.49 12.65 10.15
N LYS A 220 -4.78 12.49 9.89
CA LYS A 220 -5.47 11.18 9.77
C LYS A 220 -4.76 10.22 8.82
N GLN A 221 -4.24 10.73 7.71
CA GLN A 221 -3.48 9.93 6.74
C GLN A 221 -2.21 9.29 7.33
N THR A 222 -1.46 10.02 8.16
CA THR A 222 -0.26 9.50 8.86
C THR A 222 -0.68 8.56 9.97
N THR A 223 -1.70 8.93 10.74
CA THR A 223 -2.26 8.10 11.81
C THR A 223 -2.75 6.75 11.29
N PHE A 224 -3.35 6.72 10.08
CA PHE A 224 -3.83 5.50 9.44
C PHE A 224 -2.70 4.50 9.21
N LEU A 225 -1.55 4.99 8.70
CA LEU A 225 -0.38 4.15 8.45
C LEU A 225 0.26 3.66 9.75
N ILE A 226 0.30 4.49 10.80
CA ILE A 226 0.82 4.11 12.11
C ILE A 226 -0.07 3.03 12.74
N ILE A 227 -1.40 3.21 12.69
CA ILE A 227 -2.35 2.21 13.18
C ILE A 227 -2.22 0.91 12.36
N LEU A 228 -2.14 1.01 11.04
CA LEU A 228 -1.94 -0.15 10.17
C LEU A 228 -0.62 -0.88 10.49
N ALA A 229 0.49 -0.16 10.66
CA ALA A 229 1.78 -0.74 11.05
C ALA A 229 1.71 -1.40 12.44
N THR A 230 0.97 -0.81 13.37
CA THR A 230 0.80 -1.37 14.72
C THR A 230 -0.03 -2.65 14.68
N LEU A 231 -1.08 -2.68 13.87
CA LEU A 231 -1.93 -3.86 13.69
C LEU A 231 -1.20 -4.99 12.94
N THR A 232 -0.17 -4.70 12.15
CA THR A 232 0.64 -5.71 11.47
C THR A 232 1.76 -6.30 12.31
N LEU A 233 2.18 -5.64 13.40
CA LEU A 233 3.21 -6.15 14.32
C LEU A 233 3.01 -7.61 14.76
N PRO A 234 1.82 -8.05 15.24
CA PRO A 234 1.64 -9.45 15.65
C PRO A 234 1.70 -10.45 14.49
N PHE A 235 1.75 -9.99 13.23
CA PHE A 235 1.72 -10.80 12.02
C PHE A 235 2.98 -10.61 11.17
N ILE A 236 4.05 -10.11 11.77
CA ILE A 236 5.22 -9.64 11.03
C ILE A 236 5.95 -10.76 10.32
N ARG A 237 6.03 -11.94 10.95
CA ARG A 237 6.73 -13.10 10.39
C ARG A 237 6.01 -13.60 9.14
N GLY A 238 6.73 -13.66 8.03
CA GLY A 238 6.22 -13.95 6.69
C GLY A 238 5.62 -12.74 5.94
N ASN A 239 5.45 -11.60 6.60
CA ASN A 239 4.89 -10.36 6.03
C ASN A 239 5.81 -9.15 6.26
N GLU A 240 7.11 -9.41 6.38
CA GLU A 240 8.08 -8.41 6.73
C GLU A 240 8.20 -7.31 5.67
N PRO A 241 8.22 -7.62 4.35
CA PRO A 241 8.25 -6.57 3.32
C PRO A 241 7.04 -5.63 3.39
N GLU A 242 5.84 -6.14 3.69
CA GLU A 242 4.64 -5.33 3.86
C GLU A 242 4.73 -4.43 5.09
N PHE A 243 5.16 -4.99 6.23
CA PHE A 243 5.38 -4.20 7.43
C PHE A 243 6.39 -3.08 7.17
N VAL A 244 7.55 -3.40 6.60
CA VAL A 244 8.60 -2.42 6.34
C VAL A 244 8.13 -1.36 5.34
N LEU A 245 7.33 -1.71 4.33
CA LEU A 245 6.73 -0.75 3.40
C LEU A 245 5.80 0.23 4.14
N ILE A 246 4.85 -0.30 4.92
CA ILE A 246 3.89 0.51 5.67
C ILE A 246 4.62 1.40 6.68
N PHE A 247 5.60 0.84 7.38
CA PHE A 247 6.38 1.54 8.41
C PHE A 247 7.28 2.62 7.82
N SER A 248 7.89 2.36 6.66
CA SER A 248 8.67 3.37 5.92
C SER A 248 7.78 4.51 5.42
N ALA A 249 6.60 4.20 4.87
CA ALA A 249 5.64 5.22 4.48
C ALA A 249 5.12 6.04 5.68
N ALA A 250 4.87 5.39 6.81
CA ALA A 250 4.48 6.05 8.06
C ALA A 250 5.58 7.01 8.55
N ALA A 251 6.85 6.56 8.55
CA ALA A 251 7.99 7.36 8.97
C ALA A 251 8.18 8.62 8.12
N VAL A 252 8.16 8.47 6.78
CA VAL A 252 8.29 9.61 5.87
C VAL A 252 7.14 10.60 6.05
N ARG A 253 5.90 10.12 6.17
CA ARG A 253 4.76 11.03 6.42
C ARG A 253 4.78 11.68 7.80
N ALA A 254 5.30 11.00 8.81
CA ALA A 254 5.49 11.56 10.14
C ALA A 254 6.49 12.71 10.09
N LEU A 255 7.64 12.52 9.44
CA LEU A 255 8.66 13.54 9.22
C LEU A 255 8.07 14.79 8.55
N VAL A 256 7.32 14.60 7.47
CA VAL A 256 6.73 15.71 6.72
C VAL A 256 5.65 16.44 7.51
N SER A 257 4.89 15.72 8.34
CA SER A 257 3.84 16.32 9.19
C SER A 257 4.41 17.32 10.21
N PHE A 258 5.72 17.26 10.46
CA PHE A 258 6.44 18.21 11.30
C PHE A 258 7.07 19.35 10.50
N VAL A 259 7.75 19.06 9.39
CA VAL A 259 8.56 20.04 8.65
C VAL A 259 7.72 21.10 7.92
N ILE A 260 6.50 20.76 7.49
CA ILE A 260 5.65 21.68 6.72
C ILE A 260 4.44 22.09 7.58
N PRO A 261 4.51 23.24 8.27
CA PRO A 261 3.38 23.77 9.00
C PRO A 261 2.30 24.25 8.00
N HIS A 262 1.10 23.72 8.19
CA HIS A 262 -0.19 24.21 7.67
C HIS A 262 -0.17 25.23 6.53
N GLU A 263 -0.30 24.73 5.31
CA GLU A 263 -1.16 25.29 4.27
C GLU A 263 -1.57 24.11 3.37
N GLU A 264 -2.84 24.04 2.98
CA GLU A 264 -3.41 23.01 2.10
C GLU A 264 -3.74 21.62 2.72
N THR A 265 -4.94 21.56 3.31
CA THR A 265 -5.82 20.37 3.28
C THR A 265 -7.04 20.67 2.45
#